data_AF-A0A7L4CR58-F1
#
_entry.id   AF-A0A7L4CR58-F1
#
_cell.length_a   1.000
_cell.length_b   1.000
_cell.length_c   1.000
_cell.angle_alpha   90.00
_cell.angle_beta   90.00
_cell.angle_gamma   90.00
#
_symmetry.space_group_name_H-M   'P 1'
#
loop_
_entity.id
_entity.type
_entity.pdbx_description
1 polymer ?
#
loop_
_entity_poly.entity_id
_entity_poly.type
_entity_poly.pdbx_seq_one_letter_code
_entity_poly.pdbx_strand_id
1 'polypeptide(L)'
;VDNAEAAKVLLFQLAFENANSDCQAVLLPIKGKATDVEQYIKLCQNVGTETHKASMLAATLSQLQVNKNAIKCFNRGQEGHISKDCPKKRQQPKKNKCPTQLCPRCQKGYHWSNHCKSKYDKFGQPLLGNGMRGTQPGVPQTNRVWNTSQI
;
A
#
# COMPACT_ATOMS: atom_id res chain seq x y z
N VAL A 1 67.66 -10.69 -2.98
CA VAL A 1 66.58 -11.05 -2.03
C VAL A 1 65.29 -10.84 -2.79
N ASP A 2 64.77 -11.92 -3.37
CA ASP A 2 63.50 -11.84 -4.09
C ASP A 2 62.40 -11.70 -3.05
N ASN A 3 61.85 -10.50 -2.96
CA ASN A 3 60.88 -10.15 -1.93
C ASN A 3 59.47 -10.60 -2.35
N ALA A 4 59.35 -11.86 -2.77
CA ALA A 4 58.12 -12.44 -3.31
C ALA A 4 56.98 -12.37 -2.28
N GLU A 5 57.27 -12.62 -1.00
CA GLU A 5 56.30 -12.49 0.08
C GLU A 5 55.83 -11.05 0.30
N ALA A 6 56.70 -10.03 0.30
CA ALA A 6 56.21 -8.65 0.43
C ALA A 6 55.46 -8.19 -0.84
N ALA A 7 55.87 -8.66 -2.01
CA ALA A 7 55.13 -8.39 -3.25
C ALA A 7 53.70 -8.96 -3.18
N LYS A 8 53.51 -10.17 -2.62
CA LYS A 8 52.18 -10.74 -2.37
C LYS A 8 51.37 -9.92 -1.38
N VAL A 9 51.96 -9.49 -0.26
CA VAL A 9 51.26 -8.66 0.74
C VAL A 9 50.77 -7.35 0.12
N LEU A 10 51.64 -6.69 -0.66
CA LEU A 10 51.28 -5.46 -1.38
C LEU A 10 50.19 -5.72 -2.42
N LEU A 11 50.26 -6.83 -3.15
CA LEU A 11 49.24 -7.22 -4.13
C LEU A 11 47.87 -7.39 -3.47
N PHE A 12 47.78 -8.10 -2.35
CA PHE A 12 46.51 -8.29 -1.64
C PHE A 12 45.95 -7.00 -1.06
N GLN A 13 46.82 -6.13 -0.54
CA GLN A 13 46.40 -4.84 0.00
C GLN A 13 45.83 -3.96 -1.12
N LEU A 14 46.56 -3.84 -2.24
CA LEU A 14 46.10 -3.08 -3.40
C LEU A 14 44.82 -3.65 -3.98
N ALA A 15 44.70 -4.98 -4.10
CA ALA A 15 43.49 -5.63 -4.59
C ALA A 15 42.26 -5.32 -3.72
N PHE A 16 42.43 -5.28 -2.39
CA PHE A 16 41.35 -4.94 -1.47
C PHE A 16 40.98 -3.45 -1.55
N GLU A 17 41.97 -2.55 -1.51
CA GLU A 17 41.75 -1.11 -1.51
C GLU A 17 41.11 -0.61 -2.82
N ASN A 18 41.46 -1.22 -3.96
CA ASN A 18 40.90 -0.87 -5.26
C ASN A 18 39.58 -1.60 -5.58
N ALA A 19 39.15 -2.56 -4.77
CA ALA A 19 37.86 -3.20 -4.96
C ALA A 19 36.72 -2.21 -4.63
N ASN A 20 35.56 -2.39 -5.26
CA ASN A 20 34.36 -1.63 -4.89
C ASN A 20 33.89 -1.99 -3.46
N SER A 21 33.01 -1.18 -2.87
CA SER A 21 32.54 -1.35 -1.49
C SER A 21 31.88 -2.70 -1.21
N ASP A 22 31.14 -3.24 -2.17
CA ASP A 22 30.46 -4.53 -2.03
C ASP A 22 31.47 -5.68 -1.98
N CYS A 23 32.47 -5.64 -2.88
CA CYS A 23 33.59 -6.59 -2.88
C CYS A 23 34.41 -6.45 -1.60
N GLN A 24 34.69 -5.24 -1.13
CA GLN A 24 35.39 -5.04 0.15
C GLN A 24 34.64 -5.69 1.31
N ALA A 25 33.30 -5.58 1.37
CA ALA A 25 32.49 -6.22 2.39
C ALA A 25 32.60 -7.76 2.36
N VAL A 26 32.67 -8.35 1.16
CA VAL A 26 32.86 -9.80 0.97
C VAL A 26 34.29 -10.24 1.31
N LEU A 27 35.30 -9.41 1.04
CA LEU A 27 36.71 -9.72 1.24
C LEU A 27 37.20 -9.46 2.67
N LEU A 28 36.55 -8.57 3.41
CA LEU A 28 36.88 -8.21 4.79
C LEU A 28 37.11 -9.42 5.71
N PRO A 29 36.24 -10.45 5.72
CA PRO A 29 36.40 -11.62 6.59
C PRO A 29 37.62 -12.50 6.28
N ILE A 30 38.14 -12.44 5.06
CA ILE A 30 39.27 -13.26 4.59
C ILE A 30 40.57 -12.47 4.39
N LYS A 31 40.55 -11.16 4.64
CA LYS A 31 41.73 -10.30 4.53
C LYS A 31 42.85 -10.83 5.43
N GLY A 32 44.00 -11.16 4.84
CA GLY A 32 45.16 -11.75 5.53
C GLY A 32 45.12 -13.27 5.72
N LYS A 33 44.04 -13.95 5.34
CA LYS A 33 43.93 -15.41 5.29
C LYS A 33 44.01 -15.97 3.88
N ALA A 34 43.74 -15.14 2.87
CA ALA A 34 43.83 -15.56 1.48
C ALA A 34 45.27 -15.89 1.10
N THR A 35 45.42 -17.03 0.42
CA THR A 35 46.73 -17.51 -0.06
C THR A 35 47.01 -17.07 -1.49
N ASP A 36 45.97 -16.75 -2.26
CA ASP A 36 46.06 -16.34 -3.66
C ASP A 36 44.98 -15.31 -4.04
N VAL A 37 45.29 -14.41 -4.99
CA VAL A 37 44.37 -13.35 -5.44
C VAL A 37 43.15 -13.92 -6.19
N GLU A 38 43.27 -15.10 -6.79
CA GLU A 38 42.14 -15.79 -7.42
C GLU A 38 41.02 -16.08 -6.42
N GLN A 39 41.33 -16.27 -5.13
CA GLN A 39 40.30 -16.41 -4.08
C GLN A 39 39.49 -15.12 -3.93
N TYR A 40 40.14 -13.95 -4.00
CA TYR A 40 39.44 -12.67 -3.97
C TYR A 40 38.54 -12.52 -5.21
N ILE A 41 39.05 -12.87 -6.39
CA ILE A 41 38.30 -12.77 -7.65
C ILE A 41 37.07 -13.69 -7.63
N LYS A 42 37.23 -14.94 -7.18
CA LYS A 42 36.14 -15.93 -7.11
C LYS A 42 35.02 -15.50 -6.15
N LEU A 43 35.37 -14.93 -4.99
CA LEU A 43 34.37 -14.46 -4.03
C LEU A 43 33.59 -13.25 -4.55
N CYS A 44 34.25 -12.40 -5.34
CA CYS A 44 33.63 -11.21 -5.91
C CYS A 44 32.89 -11.46 -7.24
N GLN A 45 32.97 -12.67 -7.79
CA GLN A 45 32.47 -12.98 -9.14
C GLN A 45 30.99 -12.63 -9.35
N ASN A 46 30.15 -12.88 -8.34
CA ASN A 46 28.71 -12.64 -8.43
C ASN A 46 28.28 -11.31 -7.80
N VAL A 47 29.21 -10.54 -7.24
CA VAL A 47 28.91 -9.25 -6.61
C VAL A 47 28.41 -8.26 -7.67
N GLY A 48 27.32 -7.57 -7.37
CA GLY A 48 26.69 -6.60 -8.28
C GLY A 48 25.73 -7.19 -9.32
N THR A 49 25.61 -8.52 -9.41
CA THR A 49 24.56 -9.17 -10.21
C THR A 49 23.18 -8.91 -9.62
N GLU A 50 22.12 -9.04 -10.43
CA GLU A 50 20.74 -8.86 -9.96
C GLU A 50 20.37 -9.88 -8.86
N THR A 51 20.93 -11.09 -8.90
CA THR A 51 20.74 -12.10 -7.85
C THR A 51 21.41 -11.69 -6.54
N HIS A 52 22.61 -11.12 -6.58
CA HIS A 52 23.29 -10.59 -5.41
C HIS A 52 22.51 -9.42 -4.78
N LYS A 53 22.05 -8.48 -5.61
CA LYS A 53 21.23 -7.35 -5.15
C LYS A 53 19.91 -7.81 -4.54
N ALA A 54 19.21 -8.75 -5.18
CA ALA A 54 17.97 -9.32 -4.65
C ALA A 54 18.19 -10.03 -3.31
N SER A 55 19.30 -10.77 -3.17
CA SER A 55 19.67 -11.46 -1.93
C SER A 55 19.97 -10.48 -0.79
N MET A 56 20.71 -9.41 -1.08
CA MET A 56 20.97 -8.32 -0.12
C MET A 56 19.67 -7.64 0.33
N LEU A 57 18.75 -7.40 -0.61
CA LEU A 57 17.46 -6.81 -0.31
C LEU A 57 16.61 -7.75 0.56
N ALA A 58 16.56 -9.04 0.24
CA ALA A 58 15.87 -10.05 1.04
C ALA A 58 16.47 -10.21 2.45
N ALA A 59 17.79 -10.15 2.59
CA ALA A 59 18.47 -10.19 3.90
C ALA A 59 18.09 -8.97 4.76
N THR A 60 18.05 -7.79 4.14
CA THR A 60 17.62 -6.55 4.81
C THR A 60 16.16 -6.63 5.26
N LEU A 61 15.27 -7.11 4.38
CA LEU A 61 13.85 -7.32 4.72
C LEU A 61 13.67 -8.34 5.84
N SER A 62 14.49 -9.38 5.89
CA SER A 62 14.41 -10.42 6.94
C SER A 62 14.79 -9.89 8.32
N GLN A 63 15.59 -8.82 8.39
CA GLN A 63 15.93 -8.15 9.65
C GLN A 63 14.80 -7.25 10.16
N LEU A 64 13.84 -6.88 9.31
CA LEU A 64 12.70 -6.08 9.73
C LEU A 64 11.79 -6.93 10.62
N GLN A 65 11.81 -6.65 11.92
CA GLN A 65 10.87 -7.23 12.86
C GLN A 65 9.49 -6.64 12.62
N VAL A 66 8.64 -7.38 11.89
CA VAL A 66 7.21 -7.07 11.81
C VAL A 66 6.61 -7.34 13.18
N ASN A 67 6.29 -6.28 13.91
CA ASN A 67 5.58 -6.35 15.20
C ASN A 67 4.19 -6.98 14.99
N LYS A 68 4.12 -8.31 15.07
CA LYS A 68 2.88 -9.09 14.93
C LYS A 68 1.80 -8.66 15.93
N ASN A 69 2.23 -8.11 17.07
CA ASN A 69 1.35 -7.63 18.14
C ASN A 69 0.62 -6.33 17.74
N ALA A 70 1.18 -5.50 16.84
CA ALA A 70 0.51 -4.29 16.35
C ALA A 70 -0.51 -4.58 15.22
N ILE A 71 -0.58 -5.82 14.75
CA ILE A 71 -1.49 -6.21 13.67
C ILE A 71 -2.92 -6.28 14.22
N LYS A 72 -3.75 -5.31 13.83
CA LYS A 72 -5.16 -5.22 14.22
C LYS A 72 -6.07 -5.88 13.18
N CYS A 73 -6.94 -6.77 13.63
CA CYS A 73 -7.94 -7.44 12.82
C CYS A 73 -9.02 -6.47 12.34
N PHE A 74 -9.20 -6.29 11.03
CA PHE A 74 -10.23 -5.39 10.48
C PHE A 74 -11.68 -5.89 10.71
N ASN A 75 -11.87 -7.17 11.01
CA ASN A 75 -13.20 -7.71 11.27
C ASN A 75 -13.72 -7.39 12.70
N ARG A 76 -12.82 -7.15 13.67
CA ARG A 76 -13.18 -7.00 15.10
C ARG A 76 -12.43 -5.90 15.85
N GLY A 77 -11.36 -5.35 15.26
CA GLY A 77 -10.47 -4.41 15.91
C GLY A 77 -9.60 -5.02 17.01
N GLN A 78 -9.45 -6.34 17.08
CA GLN A 78 -8.58 -7.00 18.06
C GLN A 78 -7.16 -7.16 17.51
N GLU A 79 -6.16 -6.96 18.36
CA GLU A 79 -4.74 -7.03 18.01
C GLU A 79 -4.21 -8.47 18.00
N GLY A 80 -3.05 -8.70 17.40
CA GLY A 80 -2.36 -9.98 17.34
C GLY A 80 -2.76 -10.91 16.19
N HIS A 81 -3.68 -10.52 15.29
CA HIS A 81 -4.04 -11.32 14.11
C HIS A 81 -4.62 -10.49 12.96
N ILE A 82 -4.47 -10.98 11.72
CA ILE A 82 -5.13 -10.41 10.55
C ILE A 82 -6.56 -10.95 10.39
N SER A 83 -7.39 -10.28 9.59
CA SER A 83 -8.78 -10.68 9.33
C SER A 83 -8.96 -12.09 8.78
N LYS A 84 -7.97 -12.66 8.10
CA LYS A 84 -8.02 -14.03 7.56
C LYS A 84 -7.95 -15.09 8.66
N ASP A 85 -7.12 -14.85 9.67
CA ASP A 85 -6.89 -15.76 10.81
C ASP A 85 -7.83 -15.43 11.99
N CYS A 86 -8.87 -14.64 11.75
CA CYS A 86 -9.81 -14.24 12.78
C CYS A 86 -10.61 -15.45 13.26
N PRO A 87 -10.47 -15.88 14.53
CA PRO A 87 -11.06 -17.13 15.03
C PRO A 87 -12.59 -17.11 15.07
N LYS A 88 -13.21 -15.97 14.81
CA LYS A 88 -14.66 -15.80 14.86
C LYS A 88 -15.13 -15.09 13.60
N LYS A 89 -16.31 -15.49 13.08
CA LYS A 89 -16.94 -14.89 11.87
C LYS A 89 -17.07 -13.36 12.01
N ARG A 90 -17.01 -12.66 10.87
CA ARG A 90 -17.18 -11.21 10.74
C ARG A 90 -18.33 -10.73 11.61
N GLN A 91 -18.11 -9.70 12.45
CA GLN A 91 -19.24 -8.96 12.99
C GLN A 91 -19.89 -8.25 11.81
N GLN A 92 -21.11 -8.67 11.44
CA GLN A 92 -21.89 -7.87 10.52
C GLN A 92 -22.12 -6.51 11.21
N PRO A 93 -21.97 -5.37 10.50
CA PRO A 93 -22.42 -4.10 11.02
C PRO A 93 -23.86 -4.32 11.48
N LYS A 94 -24.16 -4.01 12.75
CA LYS A 94 -25.51 -4.18 13.32
C LYS A 94 -26.50 -3.64 12.29
N LYS A 95 -27.33 -4.53 11.74
CA LYS A 95 -28.26 -4.21 10.64
C LYS A 95 -28.87 -2.85 10.92
N ASN A 96 -28.69 -1.90 10.00
CA ASN A 96 -29.23 -0.54 10.08
C ASN A 96 -30.66 -0.62 10.61
N LYS A 97 -30.84 -0.30 11.89
CA LYS A 97 -32.16 -0.33 12.53
C LYS A 97 -33.01 0.67 11.79
N CYS A 98 -34.26 0.35 11.42
CA CYS A 98 -35.18 1.32 10.83
C CYS A 98 -35.24 2.59 11.70
N PRO A 99 -35.35 3.79 11.08
CA PRO A 99 -35.30 5.01 11.84
C PRO A 99 -36.57 5.06 12.69
N THR A 100 -36.44 5.45 13.96
CA THR A 100 -37.57 5.63 14.87
C THR A 100 -38.39 6.89 14.54
N GLN A 101 -37.88 7.72 13.63
CA GLN A 101 -38.52 8.94 13.16
C GLN A 101 -39.00 8.77 11.73
N LEU A 102 -40.09 9.48 11.41
CA LEU A 102 -40.61 9.55 10.05
C LEU A 102 -39.52 10.06 9.10
N CYS A 103 -39.51 9.52 7.87
CA CYS A 103 -38.58 9.94 6.84
C CYS A 103 -38.65 11.48 6.68
N PRO A 104 -37.56 12.22 6.87
CA PRO A 104 -37.59 13.69 6.81
C PRO A 104 -37.90 14.20 5.40
N ARG A 105 -37.75 13.35 4.38
CA ARG A 105 -38.02 13.70 2.98
C ARG A 105 -39.51 13.63 2.65
N CYS A 106 -40.18 12.50 2.90
CA CYS A 106 -41.59 12.34 2.53
C CYS A 106 -42.57 12.45 3.71
N GLN A 107 -42.09 12.30 4.94
CA GLN A 107 -42.87 12.25 6.17
C GLN A 107 -43.98 11.18 6.17
N LYS A 108 -43.89 10.19 5.25
CA LYS A 108 -44.80 9.05 5.09
C LYS A 108 -44.05 7.75 5.40
N GLY A 109 -43.94 7.41 6.69
CA GLY A 109 -43.37 6.15 7.17
C GLY A 109 -41.92 6.20 7.63
N TYR A 110 -41.45 5.05 8.13
CA TYR A 110 -40.17 4.89 8.83
C TYR A 110 -39.14 4.19 7.94
N HIS A 111 -38.36 4.99 7.20
CA HIS A 111 -37.29 4.51 6.32
C HIS A 111 -36.21 5.60 6.16
N TRP A 112 -34.99 5.21 5.76
CA TRP A 112 -33.94 6.18 5.48
C TRP A 112 -34.29 7.04 4.26
N SER A 113 -33.88 8.31 4.28
CA SER A 113 -34.09 9.24 3.16
C SER A 113 -33.61 8.70 1.81
N ASN A 114 -32.56 7.87 1.80
CA ASN A 114 -32.01 7.24 0.60
C ASN A 114 -32.83 6.04 0.11
N HIS A 115 -33.64 5.43 0.99
CA HIS A 115 -34.59 4.36 0.66
C HIS A 115 -36.03 4.89 0.46
N CYS A 116 -36.22 6.20 0.52
CA CYS A 116 -37.52 6.84 0.33
C CYS A 116 -37.99 6.66 -1.11
N LYS A 117 -39.06 5.88 -1.33
CA LYS A 117 -39.68 5.67 -2.66
C LYS A 117 -40.86 6.60 -2.95
N SER A 118 -41.35 7.36 -1.97
CA SER A 118 -42.42 8.34 -2.15
C SER A 118 -42.05 9.39 -3.19
N LYS A 119 -42.98 9.75 -4.08
CA LYS A 119 -42.83 10.87 -5.04
C LYS A 119 -43.33 12.20 -4.47
N TYR A 120 -44.21 12.14 -3.48
CA TYR A 120 -44.85 13.29 -2.86
C TYR A 120 -44.66 13.26 -1.34
N ASP A 121 -44.60 14.42 -0.72
CA ASP A 121 -44.63 14.58 0.73
C ASP A 121 -46.04 14.30 1.31
N LYS A 122 -46.18 14.41 2.64
CA LYS A 122 -47.46 14.27 3.36
C LYS A 122 -48.54 15.28 2.95
N PHE A 123 -48.16 16.40 2.34
CA PHE A 123 -49.05 17.47 1.90
C PHE A 123 -49.34 17.43 0.39
N GLY A 124 -48.79 16.45 -0.34
CA GLY A 124 -48.99 16.30 -1.78
C GLY A 124 -48.01 17.09 -2.65
N GLN A 125 -47.01 17.76 -2.07
CA GLN A 125 -45.97 18.47 -2.81
C GLN A 125 -44.95 17.48 -3.40
N PRO A 126 -44.47 17.70 -4.64
CA PRO A 126 -43.49 16.83 -5.27
C PRO A 126 -42.13 16.94 -4.58
N LEU A 127 -41.52 15.79 -4.29
CA LEU A 127 -40.20 15.73 -3.66
C LEU A 127 -39.11 16.01 -4.70
N LEU A 128 -38.17 16.90 -4.37
CA LEU A 128 -36.98 17.14 -5.19
C LEU A 128 -36.16 15.84 -5.32
N GLY A 129 -35.82 15.47 -6.56
CA GLY A 129 -35.09 14.25 -6.87
C GLY A 129 -33.61 14.35 -6.51
N ASN A 130 -33.03 13.24 -6.06
CA ASN A 130 -31.59 12.99 -6.18
C ASN A 130 -31.39 12.02 -7.34
N GLY A 131 -30.21 12.01 -7.96
CA GLY A 131 -29.86 11.37 -9.24
C GLY A 131 -30.16 9.88 -9.47
N MET A 132 -30.87 9.19 -8.55
CA MET A 132 -31.45 7.86 -8.75
C MET A 132 -32.95 7.87 -9.11
N ARG A 133 -33.62 9.02 -9.01
CA ARG A 133 -34.96 9.24 -9.57
C ARG A 133 -34.79 10.17 -10.77
N GLY A 134 -35.13 9.67 -11.95
CA GLY A 134 -35.08 10.43 -13.20
C GLY A 134 -35.72 11.81 -13.08
N THR A 135 -35.29 12.71 -13.95
CA THR A 135 -35.75 14.10 -14.05
C THR A 135 -37.27 14.20 -13.93
N GLN A 136 -37.70 15.19 -13.13
CA GLN A 136 -39.11 15.44 -12.81
C GLN A 136 -39.97 15.52 -14.09
N PRO A 137 -41.21 14.98 -14.09
CA PRO A 137 -42.21 15.43 -15.04
C PRO A 137 -42.65 16.85 -14.64
N GLY A 138 -42.33 17.82 -15.49
CA GLY A 138 -42.96 19.14 -15.46
C GLY A 138 -42.12 20.27 -14.86
N VAL A 139 -41.15 20.77 -15.63
CA VAL A 139 -40.77 22.19 -15.54
C VAL A 139 -40.85 22.74 -16.98
N PRO A 140 -41.67 23.77 -17.28
CA PRO A 140 -41.69 24.38 -18.60
C PRO A 140 -40.31 24.98 -18.88
N GLN A 141 -39.70 24.61 -20.00
CA GLN A 141 -38.44 25.21 -20.45
C GLN A 141 -38.70 26.67 -20.83
N THR A 142 -38.41 27.60 -19.93
CA THR A 142 -38.28 29.00 -20.32
C THR A 142 -36.94 29.15 -21.04
N ASN A 143 -36.99 29.30 -22.37
CA ASN A 143 -35.85 29.56 -23.24
C ASN A 143 -35.06 30.78 -22.74
N ARG A 144 -33.80 30.58 -22.32
CA ARG A 144 -32.81 31.67 -22.26
C ARG A 144 -32.22 31.84 -23.65
N VAL A 145 -32.61 32.92 -24.32
CA VAL A 145 -31.86 33.52 -25.43
C VAL A 145 -30.54 34.02 -24.84
N TRP A 146 -29.41 33.46 -25.28
CA TRP A 146 -28.10 34.02 -24.98
C TRP A 146 -27.74 35.00 -26.09
N ASN A 147 -27.77 36.28 -25.73
CA ASN A 147 -27.21 37.37 -26.51
C ASN A 147 -25.67 37.26 -26.45
N THR A 148 -25.01 37.12 -27.60
CA THR A 148 -23.57 37.32 -27.72
C THR A 148 -23.31 38.23 -28.93
N SER A 149 -23.12 39.52 -28.64
CA SER A 149 -22.45 40.46 -29.54
C SER A 149 -20.93 40.38 -29.33
N GLN A 150 -20.19 40.62 -30.42
CA GLN A 150 -18.72 40.75 -30.56
C GLN A 150 -17.97 39.41 -30.63
N ILE A 151 -17.19 39.09 -31.67
CA ILE A 151 -16.26 39.89 -32.51
C ILE A 151 -16.52 39.66 -33.99
#